data_AF-A0A847E155-F1
#
_entry.id   AF-A0A847E155-F1
#
_cell.length_a   1.000
_cell.length_b   1.000
_cell.length_c   1.000
_cell.angle_alpha   90.00
_cell.angle_beta   90.00
_cell.angle_gamma   90.00
#
_symmetry.space_group_name_H-M   'P 1'
#
loop_
_entity.id
_entity.type
_entity.pdbx_description
1 polymer ?
#
loop_
_entity_poly.entity_id
_entity_poly.type
_entity_poly.pdbx_seq_one_letter_code
_entity_poly.pdbx_strand_id
1 'polypeptide(L)'
;MVIDSLARMFGAPRAVDWWRGVDDIWRWGARVREIWAYDAASPAEQATIRLRRTAALLEHARTHSAFFRAHYRYVVPGCTELASYPPVTRKQLMGSFDDWVTDPDIRLTDLLSFVADPARIAEPYLGKYAVWTSSGTTGIPGIYVQDADALA
;
A
#
# COMPACT_ATOMS: atom_id res chain seq x y z
N MET A 1 -1.38 36.76 -22.54
CA MET A 1 -1.48 36.95 -21.08
C MET A 1 -2.53 35.99 -20.48
N VAL A 2 -2.39 34.69 -20.73
CA VAL A 2 -3.29 33.61 -20.23
C VAL A 2 -2.50 32.34 -19.88
N ILE A 3 -1.32 32.13 -20.49
CA ILE A 3 -0.47 30.94 -20.26
C ILE A 3 0.27 30.99 -18.90
N ASP A 4 0.57 32.18 -18.37
CA ASP A 4 1.33 32.33 -17.11
C ASP A 4 0.55 31.98 -15.84
N SER A 5 -0.79 31.96 -15.90
CA SER A 5 -1.62 31.71 -14.70
C SER A 5 -1.72 30.23 -14.35
N LEU A 6 -1.56 29.32 -15.32
CA LEU A 6 -1.61 27.87 -15.10
C LEU A 6 -0.27 27.31 -14.56
N ALA A 7 0.86 27.85 -15.03
CA ALA A 7 2.18 27.46 -14.53
C ALA A 7 2.39 27.82 -13.05
N ARG A 8 1.74 28.89 -12.59
CA ARG A 8 1.78 29.34 -11.18
C ARG A 8 0.84 28.55 -10.26
N MET A 9 -0.17 27.87 -10.81
CA MET A 9 -1.16 27.09 -10.04
C MET A 9 -0.71 25.65 -9.81
N PHE A 10 0.12 25.09 -10.69
CA PHE A 10 0.57 23.69 -10.61
C PHE A 10 2.06 23.51 -10.30
N GLY A 11 2.83 24.60 -10.21
CA GLY A 11 4.29 24.54 -10.16
C GLY A 11 4.85 23.98 -11.47
N ALA A 12 6.07 24.35 -11.85
CA ALA A 12 6.75 23.64 -12.92
C ALA A 12 7.01 22.21 -12.42
N PRO A 13 6.57 21.14 -13.12
CA PRO A 13 6.93 19.78 -12.74
C PRO A 13 8.46 19.71 -12.66
N ARG A 14 8.97 19.31 -11.50
CA ARG A 14 10.42 19.13 -11.33
C ARG A 14 10.83 18.00 -12.28
N ALA A 15 12.09 17.99 -12.73
CA ALA A 15 12.59 16.94 -13.63
C ALA A 15 12.36 15.51 -13.08
N VAL A 16 12.27 15.36 -11.74
CA VAL A 16 11.93 14.10 -11.05
C VAL A 16 10.47 13.66 -11.27
N ASP A 17 9.53 14.58 -11.52
CA ASP A 17 8.12 14.29 -11.73
C ASP A 17 7.87 13.67 -13.12
N TRP A 18 8.72 14.02 -14.11
CA TRP A 18 8.70 13.40 -15.45
C TRP A 18 9.16 11.94 -15.44
N TRP A 19 10.22 11.63 -14.68
CA TRP A 19 10.72 10.25 -14.57
C TRP A 19 9.75 9.34 -13.81
N ARG A 20 9.11 9.85 -12.75
CA ARG A 20 8.01 9.15 -12.04
C ARG A 20 6.86 8.80 -12.97
N GLY A 21 6.43 9.73 -13.84
CA GLY A 21 5.35 9.47 -14.79
C GLY A 21 5.64 8.34 -15.78
N VAL A 22 6.89 8.18 -16.24
CA VAL A 22 7.28 7.09 -17.14
C VAL A 22 7.37 5.75 -16.40
N ASP A 23 7.97 5.74 -15.21
CA ASP A 23 8.04 4.54 -14.36
C ASP A 23 6.64 4.07 -13.96
N ASP A 24 5.72 4.99 -13.66
CA ASP A 24 4.34 4.69 -13.35
C ASP A 24 3.64 4.05 -14.55
N ILE A 25 3.75 4.60 -15.77
CA ILE A 25 3.17 4.00 -16.98
C ILE A 25 3.64 2.54 -17.17
N TRP A 26 4.92 2.27 -16.94
CA TRP A 26 5.44 0.90 -17.03
C TRP A 26 4.87 -0.01 -15.94
N ARG A 27 4.76 0.47 -14.70
CA ARG A 27 4.13 -0.28 -13.60
C ARG A 27 2.67 -0.61 -13.92
N TRP A 28 1.88 0.39 -14.34
CA TRP A 28 0.50 0.21 -14.78
C TRP A 28 0.39 -0.79 -15.92
N GLY A 29 1.22 -0.67 -16.95
CA GLY A 29 1.24 -1.60 -18.08
C GLY A 29 1.55 -3.04 -17.65
N ALA A 30 2.51 -3.22 -16.74
CA ALA A 30 2.84 -4.53 -16.19
C ALA A 30 1.67 -5.11 -15.37
N ARG A 31 0.99 -4.32 -14.54
CA ARG A 31 -0.16 -4.75 -13.74
C ARG A 31 -1.36 -5.11 -14.60
N VAL A 32 -1.69 -4.29 -15.61
CA VAL A 32 -2.74 -4.60 -16.59
C VAL A 32 -2.44 -5.91 -17.31
N ARG A 33 -1.20 -6.12 -17.76
CA ARG A 33 -0.80 -7.38 -18.39
C ARG A 33 -0.96 -8.57 -17.44
N GLU A 34 -0.57 -8.42 -16.17
CA GLU A 34 -0.74 -9.48 -15.16
C GLU A 34 -2.22 -9.83 -14.92
N ILE A 35 -3.10 -8.82 -14.88
CA ILE A 35 -4.56 -9.01 -14.72
C ILE A 35 -5.11 -9.76 -15.93
N TRP A 36 -4.82 -9.31 -17.15
CA TRP A 36 -5.29 -9.97 -18.37
C TRP A 36 -4.76 -11.39 -18.51
N ALA A 37 -3.48 -11.60 -18.18
CA ALA A 37 -2.89 -12.94 -18.18
C ALA A 37 -3.56 -13.86 -17.16
N TYR A 38 -3.92 -13.35 -15.98
CA TYR A 38 -4.67 -14.10 -14.97
C TYR A 38 -6.09 -14.44 -15.44
N ASP A 39 -6.80 -13.48 -16.04
CA ASP A 39 -8.17 -13.66 -16.52
C ASP A 39 -8.24 -14.66 -17.70
N ALA A 40 -7.23 -14.66 -18.56
CA ALA A 40 -7.11 -15.62 -19.66
C ALA A 40 -6.61 -17.01 -19.23
N ALA A 41 -6.06 -17.15 -18.02
CA ALA A 41 -5.49 -18.39 -17.52
C ALA A 41 -6.56 -19.42 -17.15
N SER A 42 -6.19 -20.70 -17.20
CA SER A 42 -7.05 -21.78 -16.73
C SER A 42 -7.29 -21.70 -15.22
N PRO A 43 -8.36 -22.32 -14.69
CA PRO A 43 -8.62 -22.33 -13.24
C PRO A 43 -7.46 -22.87 -12.39
N ALA A 44 -6.70 -23.84 -12.91
CA ALA A 44 -5.54 -24.41 -12.22
C ALA A 44 -4.34 -23.43 -12.18
N GLU A 45 -4.09 -22.72 -13.28
CA GLU A 45 -3.07 -21.68 -13.33
C GLU A 45 -3.44 -20.49 -12.44
N GLN A 46 -4.70 -20.06 -12.45
CA GLN A 46 -5.21 -19.04 -11.54
C GLN A 46 -5.01 -19.44 -10.07
N ALA A 47 -5.31 -20.68 -9.71
CA ALA A 47 -5.07 -21.19 -8.36
C ALA A 47 -3.59 -21.12 -7.99
N THR A 48 -2.69 -21.50 -8.90
CA THR A 48 -1.24 -21.42 -8.71
C THR A 48 -0.77 -19.97 -8.52
N ILE A 49 -1.29 -19.03 -9.32
CA ILE A 49 -0.98 -17.60 -9.20
C ILE A 49 -1.46 -17.06 -7.86
N ARG A 50 -2.68 -17.40 -7.43
CA ARG A 50 -3.22 -17.00 -6.11
C ARG A 50 -2.35 -17.52 -4.98
N LEU A 51 -2.01 -18.80 -4.97
CA LEU A 51 -1.16 -19.41 -3.94
C LEU A 51 0.21 -18.72 -3.87
N ARG A 52 0.85 -18.49 -5.02
CA ARG A 52 2.14 -17.79 -5.09
C ARG A 52 2.06 -16.37 -4.53
N ARG A 53 1.04 -15.60 -4.92
CA ARG A 53 0.84 -14.21 -4.44
C ARG A 53 0.54 -14.17 -2.94
N THR A 54 -0.34 -15.06 -2.47
CA THR A 54 -0.64 -15.19 -1.03
C THR A 54 0.59 -15.55 -0.22
N ALA A 55 1.40 -16.52 -0.67
CA ALA A 55 2.65 -16.89 -0.02
C ALA A 55 3.61 -15.69 0.08
N ALA A 56 3.78 -14.93 -1.02
CA ALA A 56 4.64 -13.76 -1.06
C ALA A 56 4.17 -12.65 -0.09
N LEU A 57 2.86 -12.39 0.00
CA LEU A 57 2.30 -11.40 0.93
C LEU A 57 2.50 -11.81 2.39
N LEU A 58 2.22 -13.08 2.72
CA LEU A 58 2.39 -13.61 4.06
C LEU A 58 3.85 -13.57 4.50
N GLU A 59 4.77 -13.97 3.62
CA GLU A 59 6.21 -13.93 3.90
C GLU A 59 6.71 -12.50 4.05
N HIS A 60 6.30 -11.58 3.16
CA HIS A 60 6.67 -10.18 3.25
C HIS A 60 6.19 -9.56 4.58
N ALA A 61 4.93 -9.80 4.97
CA ALA A 61 4.39 -9.34 6.23
C ALA A 61 5.16 -9.90 7.43
N ARG A 62 5.40 -11.22 7.49
CA ARG A 62 6.16 -11.83 8.59
C ARG A 62 7.60 -11.31 8.68
N THR A 63 8.21 -11.01 7.54
CA THR A 63 9.61 -10.55 7.50
C THR A 63 9.75 -9.10 7.89
N HIS A 64 8.82 -8.23 7.51
CA HIS A 64 8.97 -6.77 7.65
C HIS A 64 8.11 -6.15 8.75
N SER A 65 7.11 -6.87 9.27
CA SER A 65 6.21 -6.38 10.31
C SER A 65 6.41 -7.14 11.62
N ALA A 66 6.72 -6.40 12.69
CA ALA A 66 6.90 -6.98 14.01
C ALA A 66 5.60 -7.61 14.54
N PHE A 67 4.47 -6.93 14.32
CA PHE A 67 3.14 -7.43 14.67
C PHE A 67 2.83 -8.75 13.98
N PHE A 68 2.95 -8.84 12.65
CA PHE A 68 2.61 -10.06 11.92
C PHE A 68 3.56 -11.22 12.23
N ARG A 69 4.85 -10.93 12.45
CA ARG A 69 5.83 -11.92 12.92
C ARG A 69 5.41 -12.55 14.25
N ALA A 70 4.98 -11.72 15.21
CA ALA A 70 4.52 -12.19 16.51
C ALA A 70 3.14 -12.87 16.45
N HIS A 71 2.18 -12.29 15.73
CA HIS A 71 0.80 -12.76 15.64
C HIS A 71 0.70 -14.10 14.90
N TYR A 72 1.52 -14.30 13.87
CA TYR A 72 1.54 -15.54 13.08
C TYR A 72 2.60 -16.55 13.54
N ARG A 73 3.26 -16.36 14.69
CA ARG A 73 4.38 -17.21 15.15
C ARG A 73 4.05 -18.71 15.23
N TYR A 74 2.78 -19.05 15.42
CA TYR A 74 2.30 -20.44 15.54
C TYR A 74 1.99 -21.09 14.18
N VAL A 75 1.93 -20.30 13.11
CA VAL A 75 1.73 -20.82 11.76
C VAL A 75 3.08 -21.18 11.16
N VAL A 76 3.18 -22.39 10.63
CA VAL A 76 4.40 -22.90 10.01
C VAL A 76 4.83 -22.01 8.83
N PRO A 77 6.11 -21.67 8.70
CA PRO A 77 6.61 -20.92 7.53
C PRO A 77 6.25 -21.62 6.22
N GLY A 78 5.83 -20.85 5.22
CA GLY A 78 5.40 -21.37 3.92
C GLY A 78 3.96 -21.90 3.88
N CYS A 79 3.19 -21.86 4.99
CA CYS A 79 1.76 -22.15 4.95
C CYS A 79 1.03 -21.16 4.04
N THR A 80 0.30 -21.67 3.04
CA THR A 80 -0.51 -20.84 2.13
C THR A 80 -2.00 -20.87 2.44
N GLU A 81 -2.41 -21.70 3.40
CA GLU A 81 -3.80 -21.83 3.82
C GLU A 81 -4.20 -20.67 4.72
N LEU A 82 -4.94 -19.70 4.18
CA LEU A 82 -5.37 -18.51 4.93
C LEU A 82 -6.17 -18.86 6.20
N ALA A 83 -6.92 -19.97 6.19
CA ALA A 83 -7.68 -20.43 7.34
C ALA A 83 -6.79 -20.86 8.53
N SER A 84 -5.51 -21.14 8.30
CA SER A 84 -4.55 -21.44 9.38
C SER A 84 -4.06 -20.18 10.10
N TYR A 85 -4.32 -18.99 9.57
CA TYR A 85 -3.88 -17.73 10.16
C TYR A 85 -4.97 -17.15 11.08
N PRO A 86 -4.62 -16.74 12.32
CA PRO A 86 -5.59 -16.08 13.19
C PRO A 86 -6.02 -14.74 12.55
N PRO A 87 -7.33 -14.43 12.50
CA PRO A 87 -7.81 -13.20 11.90
C PRO A 87 -7.27 -11.97 12.65
N VAL A 88 -7.16 -10.85 11.93
CA VAL A 88 -6.67 -9.59 12.46
C VAL A 88 -7.77 -8.54 12.39
N THR A 89 -8.00 -7.86 13.50
CA THR A 89 -9.02 -6.81 13.62
C THR A 89 -8.42 -5.42 13.42
N ARG A 90 -9.23 -4.47 12.97
CA ARG A 90 -8.85 -3.05 12.88
C ARG A 90 -8.34 -2.53 14.23
N LYS A 91 -8.96 -2.92 15.34
CA LYS A 91 -8.54 -2.49 16.68
C LYS A 91 -7.10 -2.94 17.00
N GLN A 92 -6.73 -4.16 16.63
CA GLN A 92 -5.35 -4.66 16.81
C GLN A 92 -4.36 -3.89 15.95
N LEU A 93 -4.70 -3.67 14.67
CA LEU A 93 -3.85 -2.90 13.75
C LEU A 93 -3.66 -1.46 14.22
N MET A 94 -4.74 -0.75 14.55
CA MET A 94 -4.61 0.65 14.99
C MET A 94 -3.94 0.76 16.36
N GLY A 95 -4.12 -0.22 17.25
CA GLY A 95 -3.44 -0.27 18.55
C GLY A 95 -1.95 -0.63 18.48
N SER A 96 -1.49 -1.19 17.36
CA SER A 96 -0.09 -1.59 17.14
C SER A 96 0.43 -1.03 15.83
N PHE A 97 0.03 0.20 15.47
CA PHE A 97 0.19 0.73 14.10
C PHE A 97 1.63 0.65 13.61
N ASP A 98 2.51 1.27 14.39
CA ASP A 98 3.95 1.33 14.15
C ASP A 98 4.64 -0.04 14.11
N ASP A 99 4.01 -1.07 14.68
CA ASP A 99 4.53 -2.44 14.68
C ASP A 99 4.01 -3.29 13.52
N TRP A 100 2.83 -2.97 12.98
CA TRP A 100 2.25 -3.75 11.89
C TRP A 100 2.65 -3.26 10.51
N VAL A 101 2.97 -1.98 10.35
CA VAL A 101 3.52 -1.45 9.09
C VAL A 101 4.81 -2.20 8.73
N THR A 102 5.04 -2.36 7.42
CA THR A 102 6.20 -3.07 6.89
C THR A 102 7.39 -2.14 6.59
N ASP A 103 7.18 -0.83 6.66
CA ASP A 103 8.22 0.18 6.56
C ASP A 103 8.37 0.88 7.93
N PRO A 104 9.54 0.77 8.59
CA PRO A 104 9.77 1.34 9.93
C PRO A 104 9.82 2.88 9.96
N ASP A 105 9.93 3.54 8.81
CA ASP A 105 9.87 5.01 8.72
C ASP A 105 8.43 5.54 8.79
N ILE A 106 7.43 4.65 8.66
CA ILE A 106 6.03 5.00 8.82
C ILE A 106 5.67 5.01 10.31
N ARG A 107 5.22 6.17 10.82
CA ARG A 107 4.77 6.35 12.20
C ARG A 107 3.37 6.93 12.22
N LEU A 108 2.50 6.40 13.08
CA LEU A 108 1.11 6.86 13.16
C LEU A 108 1.01 8.36 13.46
N THR A 109 1.83 8.86 14.39
CA THR A 109 1.83 10.26 14.80
C THR A 109 2.15 11.19 13.64
N ASP A 110 3.23 10.92 12.90
CA ASP A 110 3.67 11.73 11.76
C ASP A 110 2.64 11.70 10.63
N LEU A 111 2.02 10.55 10.43
CA LEU A 111 1.03 10.34 9.40
C LEU A 111 -0.30 11.03 9.73
N LEU A 112 -0.71 11.06 10.99
CA LEU A 112 -1.85 11.86 11.46
C LEU A 112 -1.58 13.36 11.32
N SER A 113 -0.38 13.83 11.67
CA SER A 113 0.03 15.22 11.47
C SER A 113 0.05 15.60 9.99
N PHE A 114 0.49 14.69 9.12
CA PHE A 114 0.49 14.87 7.67
C PHE A 114 -0.93 15.05 7.11
N VAL A 115 -1.86 14.17 7.47
CA VAL A 115 -3.24 14.20 6.95
C VAL A 115 -4.05 15.38 7.52
N ALA A 116 -3.70 15.86 8.71
CA ALA A 116 -4.39 17.00 9.33
C ALA A 116 -4.08 18.35 8.65
N ASP A 117 -3.04 18.44 7.82
CA ASP A 117 -2.63 19.67 7.12
C ASP A 117 -3.27 19.76 5.71
N PRO A 118 -4.26 20.64 5.49
CA PRO A 118 -4.90 20.79 4.18
C PRO A 118 -3.94 21.31 3.09
N ALA A 119 -2.83 21.96 3.46
CA ALA A 119 -1.85 22.44 2.50
C ALA A 119 -1.08 21.29 1.81
N ARG A 120 -1.13 20.07 2.38
CA ARG A 120 -0.39 18.90 1.92
C ARG A 120 -1.25 17.88 1.18
N ILE A 121 -2.48 18.27 0.82
CA ILE A 121 -3.36 17.43 0.00
C ILE A 121 -2.66 17.09 -1.31
N ALA A 122 -2.73 15.81 -1.70
CA ALA A 122 -2.08 15.23 -2.87
C ALA A 122 -0.54 15.22 -2.84
N GLU A 123 0.10 15.67 -1.76
CA GLU A 123 1.52 15.40 -1.56
C GLU A 123 1.73 13.94 -1.15
N PRO A 124 2.83 13.29 -1.58
CA PRO A 124 3.17 11.97 -1.09
C PRO A 124 3.81 12.04 0.31
N TYR A 125 3.26 11.29 1.26
CA TYR A 125 3.87 11.07 2.58
C TYR A 125 5.24 10.39 2.42
N LEU A 126 6.26 10.89 3.12
CA LEU A 126 7.68 10.51 2.94
C LEU A 126 8.19 10.61 1.48
N GLY A 127 7.52 11.40 0.64
CA GLY A 127 7.89 11.52 -0.77
C GLY A 127 7.54 10.28 -1.62
N LYS A 128 6.89 9.26 -1.03
CA LYS A 128 6.67 7.93 -1.63
C LYS A 128 5.23 7.42 -1.55
N TYR A 129 4.49 7.74 -0.48
CA TYR A 129 3.24 7.07 -0.16
C TYR A 129 2.02 7.96 -0.37
N ALA A 130 0.97 7.43 -1.00
CA ALA A 130 -0.36 8.01 -0.91
C ALA A 130 -1.00 7.63 0.43
N VAL A 131 -1.71 8.58 1.04
CA VAL A 131 -2.35 8.39 2.34
C VAL A 131 -3.79 8.86 2.28
N TRP A 132 -4.70 8.09 2.88
CA TRP A 132 -6.07 8.53 3.11
C TRP A 132 -6.66 7.94 4.38
N THR A 133 -7.68 8.64 4.90
CA THR A 133 -8.48 8.21 6.03
C THR A 133 -9.84 7.72 5.56
N SER A 134 -10.28 6.58 6.06
CA SER A 134 -11.69 6.22 5.99
C SER A 134 -12.41 6.76 7.23
N SER A 135 -13.57 7.40 7.02
CA SER A 135 -14.41 7.90 8.12
C SER A 135 -14.91 6.81 9.07
N GLY A 136 -14.90 5.54 8.63
CA GLY A 136 -15.04 4.33 9.44
C GLY A 136 -16.28 4.28 10.35
N THR A 137 -17.25 3.41 10.04
CA THR A 137 -18.48 3.19 10.84
C THR A 137 -18.25 2.66 12.27
N THR A 138 -17.00 2.37 12.66
CA THR A 138 -16.62 1.78 13.95
C THR A 138 -16.08 2.80 14.95
N GLY A 139 -16.08 4.10 14.61
CA GLY A 139 -15.58 5.18 15.48
C GLY A 139 -14.06 5.28 15.59
N ILE A 140 -13.32 4.33 14.99
CA ILE A 140 -11.85 4.38 14.85
C ILE A 140 -11.54 4.69 13.39
N PRO A 141 -11.10 5.93 13.07
CA PRO A 141 -10.64 6.28 11.74
C PRO A 141 -9.56 5.30 11.29
N GLY A 142 -9.80 4.62 10.18
CA GLY A 142 -8.79 3.76 9.57
C GLY A 142 -7.89 4.62 8.71
N ILE A 143 -6.57 4.51 8.89
CA ILE A 143 -5.59 5.20 8.07
C ILE A 143 -4.87 4.19 7.18
N TYR A 144 -4.79 4.51 5.89
CA TYR A 144 -4.25 3.62 4.86
C TYR A 144 -3.09 4.30 4.16
N VAL A 145 -2.05 3.51 3.90
CA VAL A 145 -0.81 3.94 3.27
C VAL A 145 -0.56 3.04 2.06
N GLN A 146 -0.34 3.64 0.91
CA GLN A 146 -0.12 2.92 -0.34
C GLN A 146 1.11 3.43 -1.07
N ASP A 147 1.95 2.50 -1.52
CA ASP A 147 3.05 2.82 -2.43
C ASP A 147 2.59 2.80 -3.89
N ALA A 148 3.51 3.08 -4.80
CA ALA A 148 3.23 3.09 -6.23
C ALA A 148 2.81 1.71 -6.77
N ASP A 149 3.29 0.59 -6.19
CA ASP A 149 2.89 -0.75 -6.64
C ASP A 149 1.46 -1.09 -6.21
N ALA A 150 1.02 -0.63 -5.04
CA ALA A 150 -0.34 -0.80 -4.55
C ALA A 150 -1.36 0.06 -5.31
N LEU A 151 -0.92 1.16 -5.92
CA LEU A 151 -1.75 2.07 -6.71
C LEU A 151 -1.86 1.71 -8.19
N ALA A 152 -0.95 0.86 -8.71
CA ALA A 152 -0.81 0.54 -10.14
C ALA A 152 -1.67 -0.63 -10.64
#